data_AF-V2IZ75-F1
#
_entry.id   AF-V2IZ75-F1
#
_cell.length_a   1.000
_cell.length_b   1.000
_cell.length_c   1.000
_cell.angle_alpha   90.00
_cell.angle_beta   90.00
_cell.angle_gamma   90.00
#
_symmetry.space_group_name_H-M   'P 1'
#
loop_
_entity.id
_entity.type
_entity.pdbx_description
1 polymer ?
#
loop_
_entity_poly.entity_id
_entity_poly.type
_entity_poly.pdbx_seq_one_letter_code
_entity_poly.pdbx_strand_id
1 'polypeptide(L)'
;MIARQRADGHWVFELEADTTIPSEYVLLVHYLGEPADAALEARIGRYLLRRQNADGGWPLFHGGASDTSASVKAYFALKMIGEPVDAPAMRRARERILALGGAEASNVFTRTLLALYGVMPWRAVPLMPVEIMLLPLWFPFHLSKISYWARTVIVPLLVLNTLRPCARNPRRVGIDELFRRPGQAARMPGRAPHQSRFWYAVFRGVDVALRVLEPLSPRPMRQRAIARAEQFVRERLNGDDGLGAIFPAMVNAVMMFDALGVPRDEPAAAQARAALDRLLVEHGDEGGEAYCQPCFSPVWDT
;
A
#
# COMPACT_ATOMS: atom_id res chain seq x y z
N MET A 1 34.53 6.68 -1.23
CA MET A 1 33.49 7.23 -2.13
C MET A 1 33.81 6.94 -3.59
N ILE A 2 34.95 7.36 -4.14
CA ILE A 2 35.34 7.11 -5.55
C ILE A 2 35.28 5.61 -5.93
N ALA A 3 35.77 4.72 -5.07
CA ALA A 3 35.71 3.26 -5.32
C ALA A 3 34.29 2.65 -5.36
N ARG A 4 33.24 3.42 -5.00
CA ARG A 4 31.83 2.99 -5.06
C ARG A 4 31.05 3.63 -6.22
N GLN A 5 31.72 4.39 -7.08
CA GLN A 5 31.12 4.94 -8.30
C GLN A 5 30.81 3.81 -9.28
N ARG A 6 29.64 3.85 -9.93
CA ARG A 6 29.31 2.91 -11.00
C ARG A 6 30.07 3.26 -12.29
N ALA A 7 30.08 2.31 -13.23
CA ALA A 7 30.84 2.44 -14.49
C ALA A 7 30.38 3.62 -15.38
N ASP A 8 29.10 4.02 -15.27
CA ASP A 8 28.49 5.15 -15.95
C ASP A 8 28.59 6.48 -15.15
N GLY A 9 29.35 6.48 -14.05
CA GLY A 9 29.75 7.67 -13.32
C GLY A 9 28.82 8.10 -12.19
N HIS A 10 27.67 7.46 -12.01
CA HIS A 10 26.76 7.80 -10.90
C HIS A 10 27.09 7.03 -9.62
N TRP A 11 26.67 7.59 -8.48
CA TRP A 11 26.52 6.88 -7.21
C TRP A 11 25.06 6.57 -6.97
N VAL A 12 24.80 5.42 -6.39
CA VAL A 12 23.47 5.08 -5.88
C VAL A 12 23.65 4.13 -4.72
N PHE A 13 22.95 4.42 -3.63
CA PHE A 13 22.94 3.60 -2.44
C PHE A 13 21.56 3.03 -2.19
N GLU A 14 21.50 1.95 -1.40
CA GLU A 14 20.24 1.37 -0.99
C GLU A 14 19.48 2.35 -0.10
N LEU A 15 18.23 2.62 -0.47
CA LEU A 15 17.32 3.45 0.29
C LEU A 15 16.41 2.58 1.14
N GLU A 16 16.82 2.31 2.38
CA GLU A 16 16.01 1.56 3.32
C GLU A 16 15.02 2.49 4.06
N ALA A 17 13.74 2.11 4.09
CA ALA A 17 12.69 2.84 4.82
C ALA A 17 12.21 2.05 6.05
N ASP A 18 10.95 1.60 6.01
CA ASP A 18 10.32 0.78 7.04
C ASP A 18 9.85 -0.57 6.47
N THR A 19 9.25 -1.40 7.33
CA THR A 19 8.80 -2.74 6.93
C THR A 19 7.50 -2.75 6.13
N THR A 20 6.81 -1.61 5.95
CA THR A 20 5.53 -1.56 5.23
C THR A 20 5.69 -1.88 3.75
N ILE A 21 6.78 -1.44 3.13
CA ILE A 21 7.01 -1.62 1.69
C ILE A 21 7.34 -3.08 1.35
N PRO A 22 8.32 -3.74 2.03
CA PRO A 22 8.53 -5.17 1.85
C PRO A 22 7.27 -6.01 2.17
N SER A 23 6.50 -5.61 3.18
CA SER A 23 5.24 -6.29 3.53
C SER A 23 4.20 -6.17 2.41
N GLU A 24 4.02 -4.98 1.85
CA GLU A 24 3.09 -4.75 0.74
C GLU A 24 3.53 -5.43 -0.55
N TYR A 25 4.84 -5.58 -0.79
CA TYR A 25 5.33 -6.36 -1.95
C TYR A 25 4.87 -7.82 -1.86
N VAL A 26 5.09 -8.47 -0.72
CA VAL A 26 4.61 -9.84 -0.47
C VAL A 26 3.10 -9.90 -0.65
N LEU A 27 2.36 -8.97 -0.03
CA LEU A 27 0.90 -8.94 -0.14
C LEU A 27 0.42 -8.58 -1.57
N LEU A 28 1.19 -7.91 -2.42
CA LEU A 28 0.82 -7.71 -3.82
C LEU A 28 0.84 -9.02 -4.59
N VAL A 29 1.90 -9.83 -4.45
CA VAL A 29 2.06 -11.12 -5.13
C VAL A 29 0.85 -12.03 -4.84
N HIS A 30 0.44 -12.11 -3.56
CA HIS A 30 -0.74 -12.87 -3.13
C HIS A 30 -2.07 -12.24 -3.53
N TYR A 31 -2.15 -10.90 -3.58
CA TYR A 31 -3.32 -10.20 -4.10
C TYR A 31 -3.57 -10.59 -5.57
N LEU A 32 -2.49 -10.60 -6.37
CA LEU A 32 -2.52 -10.97 -7.78
C LEU A 32 -2.63 -12.48 -8.02
N GLY A 33 -2.52 -13.30 -6.98
CA GLY A 33 -2.48 -14.76 -7.11
C GLY A 33 -1.34 -15.25 -8.00
N GLU A 34 -0.23 -14.50 -8.02
CA GLU A 34 0.98 -14.89 -8.74
C GLU A 34 1.66 -16.08 -8.02
N PRO A 35 2.42 -16.92 -8.74
CA PRO A 35 3.29 -17.90 -8.11
C PRO A 35 4.29 -17.18 -7.19
N ALA A 36 4.19 -17.45 -5.89
CA ALA A 36 5.11 -16.88 -4.91
C ALA A 36 6.49 -17.55 -5.00
N ASP A 37 7.55 -16.74 -5.06
CA ASP A 37 8.92 -17.21 -4.83
C ASP A 37 9.13 -17.41 -3.32
N ALA A 38 9.08 -18.67 -2.88
CA ALA A 38 9.21 -19.03 -1.48
C ALA A 38 10.59 -18.63 -0.89
N ALA A 39 11.65 -18.63 -1.68
CA ALA A 39 12.99 -18.26 -1.21
C ALA A 39 13.11 -16.75 -1.02
N LEU A 40 12.58 -15.95 -1.95
CA LEU A 40 12.46 -14.50 -1.78
C LEU A 40 11.56 -14.14 -0.58
N GLU A 41 10.40 -14.77 -0.46
CA GLU A 41 9.49 -14.59 0.67
C GLU A 41 10.15 -14.91 2.01
N ALA A 42 10.90 -16.02 2.11
CA ALA A 42 11.63 -16.37 3.32
C ALA A 42 12.71 -15.32 3.67
N ARG A 43 13.40 -14.78 2.66
CA ARG A 43 14.38 -13.70 2.83
C ARG A 43 13.74 -12.39 3.31
N ILE A 44 12.57 -12.04 2.77
CA ILE A 44 11.77 -10.90 3.26
C ILE A 44 11.27 -11.18 4.69
N GLY A 45 10.83 -12.40 4.99
CA GLY A 45 10.41 -12.80 6.33
C GLY A 45 11.51 -12.60 7.37
N ARG A 46 12.75 -12.99 7.06
CA ARG A 46 13.91 -12.75 7.94
C ARG A 46 14.17 -11.26 8.16
N TYR A 47 14.13 -10.45 7.10
CA TYR A 47 14.24 -8.99 7.20
C TYR A 47 13.18 -8.41 8.15
N LEU A 48 11.90 -8.80 7.95
CA LEU A 48 10.79 -8.35 8.79
C LEU A 48 11.01 -8.76 10.26
N LEU A 49 11.40 -10.00 10.54
CA LEU A 49 11.65 -10.48 11.89
C LEU A 49 12.82 -9.76 12.56
N ARG A 50 13.92 -9.48 11.85
CA ARG A 50 15.06 -8.71 12.37
C ARG A 50 14.66 -7.29 12.77
N ARG A 51 13.76 -6.67 12.01
CA ARG A 51 13.28 -5.29 12.22
C ARG A 51 12.19 -5.19 13.30
N GLN A 52 11.77 -6.31 13.90
CA GLN A 52 10.79 -6.30 14.98
C GLN A 52 11.37 -5.67 16.24
N ASN A 53 10.64 -4.73 16.84
CA ASN A 53 11.01 -4.14 18.12
C ASN A 53 10.91 -5.16 19.26
N ALA A 54 11.62 -4.91 20.36
CA ALA A 54 11.54 -5.74 21.56
C ALA A 54 10.12 -5.86 22.13
N ASP A 55 9.28 -4.83 21.95
CA ASP A 55 7.87 -4.82 22.34
C ASP A 55 6.94 -5.63 21.40
N GLY A 56 7.48 -6.23 20.34
CA GLY A 56 6.77 -7.06 19.36
C GLY A 56 6.23 -6.33 18.14
N GLY A 57 6.21 -5.00 18.12
CA GLY A 57 5.72 -4.24 16.96
C GLY A 57 6.81 -3.86 15.96
N TRP A 58 6.46 -3.02 15.00
CA TRP A 58 7.38 -2.47 14.00
C TRP A 58 7.27 -0.94 13.92
N PRO A 59 8.39 -0.22 13.81
CA PRO A 59 8.39 1.23 13.70
C PRO A 59 8.34 1.73 12.25
N LEU A 60 8.01 3.01 12.07
CA LEU A 60 8.08 3.72 10.77
C LEU A 60 9.48 4.24 10.43
N PHE A 61 10.43 4.18 11.35
CA PHE A 61 11.82 4.57 11.16
C PHE A 61 12.72 3.84 12.15
N HIS A 62 14.01 3.78 11.85
CA HIS A 62 14.99 3.07 12.69
C HIS A 62 15.00 3.60 14.13
N GLY A 63 14.84 2.70 15.10
CA GLY A 63 14.80 3.04 16.53
C GLY A 63 13.52 3.75 16.99
N GLY A 64 12.52 3.88 16.13
CA GLY A 64 11.23 4.46 16.47
C GLY A 64 10.36 3.56 17.36
N ALA A 65 9.30 4.13 17.91
CA ALA A 65 8.25 3.36 18.59
C ALA A 65 7.42 2.54 17.59
N SER A 66 6.85 1.44 18.06
CA SER A 66 5.98 0.59 17.25
C SER A 66 4.72 1.34 16.79
N ASP A 67 4.47 1.29 15.48
CA ASP A 67 3.31 1.87 14.82
C ASP A 67 2.28 0.79 14.47
N THR A 68 1.00 1.09 14.64
CA THR A 68 -0.10 0.14 14.39
C THR A 68 -0.14 -0.31 12.93
N SER A 69 0.05 0.60 11.99
CA SER A 69 -0.06 0.32 10.55
C SER A 69 1.13 -0.52 10.07
N ALA A 70 2.34 -0.13 10.48
CA ALA A 70 3.55 -0.91 10.21
C ALA A 70 3.48 -2.31 10.78
N SER A 71 3.05 -2.43 12.04
CA SER A 71 2.94 -3.72 12.72
C SER A 71 1.91 -4.65 12.09
N VAL A 72 0.73 -4.12 11.70
CA VAL A 72 -0.32 -4.91 11.05
C VAL A 72 0.14 -5.44 9.69
N LYS A 73 0.80 -4.60 8.87
CA LYS A 73 1.32 -5.02 7.56
C LYS A 73 2.42 -6.07 7.70
N ALA A 74 3.38 -5.87 8.61
CA ALA A 74 4.46 -6.82 8.87
C ALA A 74 3.94 -8.17 9.37
N TYR A 75 3.02 -8.16 10.34
CA TYR A 75 2.37 -9.39 10.80
C TYR A 75 1.62 -10.10 9.67
N PHE A 76 0.86 -9.36 8.86
CA PHE A 76 0.09 -9.95 7.77
C PHE A 76 1.01 -10.56 6.71
N ALA A 77 2.08 -9.88 6.32
CA ALA A 77 3.08 -10.42 5.41
C ALA A 77 3.75 -11.68 5.98
N LEU A 78 4.19 -11.68 7.24
CA LEU A 78 4.78 -12.86 7.89
C LEU A 78 3.80 -14.05 7.92
N LYS A 79 2.54 -13.82 8.29
CA LYS A 79 1.50 -14.85 8.26
C LYS A 79 1.24 -15.35 6.83
N MET A 80 1.28 -14.45 5.84
CA MET A 80 1.13 -14.79 4.43
C MET A 80 2.28 -15.68 3.95
N ILE A 81 3.53 -15.37 4.32
CA ILE A 81 4.75 -16.15 4.01
C ILE A 81 4.66 -17.56 4.61
N GLY A 82 4.02 -17.69 5.78
CA GLY A 82 3.79 -18.98 6.46
C GLY A 82 4.30 -19.03 7.90
N GLU A 83 4.68 -17.89 8.49
CA GLU A 83 5.08 -17.85 9.90
C GLU A 83 3.93 -18.29 10.81
N PRO A 84 4.15 -19.29 11.70
CA PRO A 84 3.10 -19.77 12.59
C PRO A 84 2.62 -18.68 13.55
N VAL A 85 1.31 -18.52 13.69
CA VAL A 85 0.70 -17.53 14.59
C VAL A 85 1.10 -17.69 16.07
N ASP A 86 1.50 -18.91 16.45
CA ASP A 86 1.96 -19.24 17.80
C ASP A 86 3.48 -19.10 17.99
N ALA A 87 4.22 -18.76 16.94
CA ALA A 87 5.64 -18.46 17.04
C ALA A 87 5.86 -17.28 18.01
N PRO A 88 6.94 -17.26 18.81
CA PRO A 88 7.17 -16.21 19.80
C PRO A 88 7.09 -14.79 19.23
N ALA A 89 7.64 -14.55 18.03
CA ALA A 89 7.58 -13.25 17.36
C ALA A 89 6.15 -12.84 16.97
N MET A 90 5.36 -13.77 16.44
CA MET A 90 3.96 -13.54 16.02
C MET A 90 3.04 -13.29 17.23
N ARG A 91 3.22 -14.01 18.34
CA ARG A 91 2.45 -13.78 19.57
C ARG A 91 2.70 -12.37 20.14
N ARG A 92 3.96 -11.96 20.28
CA ARG A 92 4.31 -10.61 20.73
C ARG A 92 3.75 -9.54 19.79
N ALA A 93 3.84 -9.76 18.49
CA ALA A 93 3.26 -8.86 17.49
C ALA A 93 1.75 -8.70 17.66
N ARG A 94 1.01 -9.80 17.79
CA ARG A 94 -0.43 -9.77 18.03
C ARG A 94 -0.78 -9.02 19.31
N GLU A 95 -0.11 -9.33 20.41
CA GLU A 95 -0.30 -8.65 21.70
C GLU A 95 -0.04 -7.14 21.59
N ARG A 96 1.05 -6.76 20.92
CA ARG A 96 1.41 -5.35 20.70
C ARG A 96 0.39 -4.62 19.84
N ILE A 97 -0.04 -5.22 18.73
CA ILE A 97 -1.05 -4.66 17.83
C ILE A 97 -2.36 -4.43 18.59
N LEU A 98 -2.81 -5.40 19.39
CA LEU A 98 -4.01 -5.27 20.22
C LEU A 98 -3.84 -4.16 21.29
N ALA A 99 -2.66 -4.05 21.92
CA ALA A 99 -2.35 -2.97 22.85
C ALA A 99 -2.36 -1.58 22.19
N LEU A 100 -1.96 -1.50 20.92
CA LEU A 100 -1.99 -0.28 20.09
C LEU A 100 -3.39 0.07 19.54
N GLY A 101 -4.43 -0.69 19.92
CA GLY A 101 -5.82 -0.44 19.52
C GLY A 101 -6.37 -1.42 18.49
N GLY A 102 -5.59 -2.41 18.06
CA GLY A 102 -5.97 -3.41 17.06
C GLY A 102 -5.83 -2.89 15.62
N ALA A 103 -6.05 -3.79 14.65
CA ALA A 103 -6.05 -3.44 13.23
C ALA A 103 -7.13 -2.39 12.86
N GLU A 104 -8.18 -2.24 13.67
CA GLU A 104 -9.16 -1.15 13.52
C GLU A 104 -8.57 0.25 13.76
N ALA A 105 -7.38 0.38 14.36
CA ALA A 105 -6.71 1.65 14.61
C ALA A 105 -5.69 2.03 13.51
N SER A 106 -5.50 1.19 12.47
CA SER A 106 -4.57 1.48 11.38
C SER A 106 -4.98 2.69 10.53
N ASN A 107 -4.00 3.29 9.85
CA ASN A 107 -4.22 4.42 8.95
C ASN A 107 -5.00 4.04 7.68
N VAL A 108 -5.40 5.04 6.88
CA VAL A 108 -6.22 4.83 5.68
C VAL A 108 -5.61 3.86 4.68
N PHE A 109 -4.29 3.91 4.43
CA PHE A 109 -3.64 3.03 3.47
C PHE A 109 -3.70 1.56 3.90
N THR A 110 -3.43 1.30 5.17
CA THR A 110 -3.54 -0.06 5.73
C THR A 110 -4.98 -0.55 5.69
N ARG A 111 -5.95 0.30 6.01
CA ARG A 111 -7.37 -0.07 5.93
C ARG A 111 -7.81 -0.38 4.50
N THR A 112 -7.31 0.37 3.51
CA THR A 112 -7.54 0.05 2.09
C THR A 112 -6.93 -1.30 1.72
N LEU A 113 -5.70 -1.60 2.15
CA LEU A 113 -5.08 -2.92 1.96
C LEU A 113 -5.93 -4.04 2.59
N LEU A 114 -6.39 -3.85 3.83
CA LEU A 114 -7.27 -4.83 4.49
C LEU A 114 -8.63 -4.97 3.78
N ALA A 115 -9.13 -3.89 3.18
CA ALA A 115 -10.37 -3.94 2.40
C ALA A 115 -10.21 -4.65 1.05
N LEU A 116 -9.07 -4.46 0.39
CA LEU A 116 -8.68 -5.23 -0.79
C LEU A 116 -8.59 -6.73 -0.49
N TYR A 117 -8.17 -7.10 0.72
CA TYR A 117 -8.13 -8.50 1.17
C TYR A 117 -9.46 -9.04 1.74
N GLY A 118 -10.53 -8.22 1.77
CA GLY A 118 -11.82 -8.61 2.35
C GLY A 118 -11.82 -8.78 3.87
N VAL A 119 -10.70 -8.51 4.55
CA VAL A 119 -10.56 -8.53 6.02
C VAL A 119 -11.35 -7.38 6.67
N MET A 120 -11.48 -6.27 5.95
CA MET A 120 -12.25 -5.10 6.38
C MET A 120 -13.26 -4.70 5.30
N PRO A 121 -14.48 -4.24 5.64
CA PRO A 121 -15.39 -3.78 4.59
C PRO A 121 -14.99 -2.38 4.10
N TRP A 122 -15.16 -2.11 2.80
CA TRP A 122 -14.87 -0.80 2.17
C TRP A 122 -15.57 0.40 2.84
N ARG A 123 -16.69 0.19 3.54
CA ARG A 123 -17.34 1.26 4.33
C ARG A 123 -16.48 1.81 5.48
N ALA A 124 -15.43 1.09 5.84
CA ALA A 124 -14.50 1.45 6.89
C ALA A 124 -13.30 2.26 6.36
N VAL A 125 -13.22 2.47 5.04
CA VAL A 125 -12.22 3.28 4.35
C VAL A 125 -12.88 4.60 3.90
N PRO A 126 -12.24 5.77 4.09
CA PRO A 126 -12.73 7.04 3.56
C PRO A 126 -13.04 6.95 2.06
N LEU A 127 -14.24 7.37 1.67
CA LEU A 127 -14.67 7.31 0.28
C LEU A 127 -14.05 8.46 -0.50
N MET A 128 -13.31 8.12 -1.56
CA MET A 128 -12.82 9.08 -2.56
C MET A 128 -13.35 8.65 -3.94
N PRO A 129 -14.38 9.33 -4.48
CA PRO A 129 -14.99 8.94 -5.75
C PRO A 129 -14.05 9.21 -6.93
N VAL A 130 -13.98 8.30 -7.89
CA VAL A 130 -13.15 8.48 -9.10
C VAL A 130 -13.59 9.69 -9.92
N GLU A 131 -14.83 10.15 -9.79
CA GLU A 131 -15.37 11.36 -10.39
C GLU A 131 -14.58 12.65 -10.04
N ILE A 132 -13.72 12.61 -9.01
CA ILE A 132 -12.69 13.63 -8.73
C ILE A 132 -11.85 13.95 -9.99
N MET A 133 -11.61 12.95 -10.85
CA MET A 133 -10.87 13.11 -12.12
C MET A 133 -11.54 14.08 -13.11
N LEU A 134 -12.83 14.38 -12.92
CA LEU A 134 -13.63 15.23 -13.80
C LEU A 134 -13.92 16.61 -13.22
N LEU A 135 -13.43 16.90 -12.00
CA LEU A 135 -13.63 18.20 -11.38
C LEU A 135 -12.99 19.32 -12.23
N PRO A 136 -13.63 20.49 -12.31
CA PRO A 136 -13.05 21.61 -13.04
C PRO A 136 -11.87 22.22 -12.27
N LEU A 137 -10.92 22.84 -12.98
CA LEU A 137 -9.70 23.43 -12.40
C LEU A 137 -9.96 24.44 -11.27
N TRP A 138 -11.09 25.17 -11.33
CA TRP A 138 -11.47 26.15 -10.32
C TRP A 138 -11.90 25.51 -9.00
N PHE A 139 -12.34 24.24 -8.99
CA PHE A 139 -12.86 23.58 -7.80
C PHE A 139 -11.78 23.51 -6.69
N PRO A 140 -12.11 23.80 -5.42
CA PRO A 140 -11.11 23.93 -4.35
C PRO A 140 -10.28 22.67 -4.14
N PHE A 141 -10.88 21.49 -4.33
CA PHE A 141 -10.19 20.19 -4.33
C PHE A 141 -10.01 19.66 -5.76
N HIS A 142 -8.96 20.11 -6.44
CA HIS A 142 -8.62 19.63 -7.79
C HIS A 142 -7.25 18.95 -7.76
N LEU A 143 -7.07 17.89 -8.56
CA LEU A 143 -5.82 17.11 -8.57
C LEU A 143 -4.59 17.99 -8.81
N SER A 144 -4.67 19.00 -9.68
CA SER A 144 -3.55 19.94 -9.93
C SER A 144 -3.08 20.72 -8.70
N LYS A 145 -3.89 20.81 -7.65
CA LYS A 145 -3.56 21.47 -6.37
C LYS A 145 -2.96 20.49 -5.34
N ILE A 146 -2.84 19.21 -5.70
CA ILE A 146 -2.24 18.16 -4.89
C ILE A 146 -0.81 17.94 -5.36
N SER A 147 0.12 17.73 -4.42
CA SER A 147 1.52 17.43 -4.73
C SER A 147 1.63 16.27 -5.71
N TYR A 148 2.67 16.29 -6.56
CA TYR A 148 2.82 15.30 -7.63
C TYR A 148 2.84 13.86 -7.10
N TRP A 149 3.66 13.58 -6.09
CA TRP A 149 3.76 12.25 -5.48
C TRP A 149 2.43 11.78 -4.87
N ALA A 150 1.65 12.68 -4.26
CA ALA A 150 0.35 12.30 -3.72
C ALA A 150 -0.66 12.03 -4.84
N ARG A 151 -0.62 12.78 -5.95
CA ARG A 151 -1.47 12.51 -7.12
C ARG A 151 -1.21 11.14 -7.71
N THR A 152 0.04 10.76 -7.90
CA THR A 152 0.40 9.46 -8.50
C THR A 152 -0.04 8.28 -7.63
N VAL A 153 -0.06 8.44 -6.31
CA VAL A 153 -0.61 7.44 -5.39
C VAL A 153 -2.14 7.42 -5.42
N ILE A 154 -2.79 8.60 -5.37
CA ILE A 154 -4.24 8.72 -5.22
C ILE A 154 -4.99 8.28 -6.48
N VAL A 155 -4.55 8.66 -7.68
CA VAL A 155 -5.31 8.39 -8.92
C VAL A 155 -5.64 6.91 -9.13
N PRO A 156 -4.70 5.96 -9.10
CA PRO A 156 -5.03 4.54 -9.19
C PRO A 156 -5.87 4.07 -7.99
N LEU A 157 -5.62 4.61 -6.79
CA LEU A 157 -6.39 4.30 -5.59
C LEU A 157 -7.88 4.71 -5.68
N LEU A 158 -8.21 5.77 -6.44
CA LEU A 158 -9.59 6.17 -6.72
C LEU A 158 -10.34 5.09 -7.50
N VAL A 159 -9.67 4.48 -8.50
CA VAL A 159 -10.24 3.39 -9.28
C VAL A 159 -10.47 2.17 -8.39
N LEU A 160 -9.49 1.81 -7.56
CA LEU A 160 -9.62 0.71 -6.59
C LEU A 160 -10.77 0.94 -5.60
N ASN A 161 -10.93 2.15 -5.06
CA ASN A 161 -12.05 2.50 -4.16
C ASN A 161 -13.42 2.43 -4.85
N THR A 162 -13.45 2.66 -6.17
CA THR A 162 -14.67 2.63 -6.98
C THR A 162 -15.04 1.19 -7.36
N LEU A 163 -14.08 0.41 -7.85
CA LEU A 163 -14.29 -0.97 -8.30
C LEU A 163 -14.37 -1.95 -7.13
N ARG A 164 -13.73 -1.63 -6.00
CA ARG A 164 -13.70 -2.44 -4.77
C ARG A 164 -13.31 -3.90 -5.05
N PRO A 165 -12.19 -4.15 -5.78
CA PRO A 165 -11.78 -5.51 -6.11
C PRO A 165 -11.41 -6.27 -4.83
N CYS A 166 -11.43 -7.59 -4.93
CA CYS A 166 -11.00 -8.50 -3.86
C CYS A 166 -9.74 -9.24 -4.30
N ALA A 167 -8.78 -9.34 -3.39
CA ALA A 167 -7.56 -10.12 -3.53
C ALA A 167 -7.90 -11.56 -3.91
N ARG A 168 -7.12 -12.16 -4.82
CA ARG A 168 -7.24 -13.59 -5.13
C ARG A 168 -6.92 -14.44 -3.89
N ASN A 169 -5.89 -14.05 -3.12
CA ASN A 169 -5.48 -14.66 -1.85
C ASN A 169 -5.54 -16.20 -1.88
N PRO A 170 -4.72 -16.86 -2.72
CA PRO A 170 -4.81 -18.30 -2.94
C PRO A 170 -4.59 -19.11 -1.65
N ARG A 171 -3.79 -18.58 -0.71
CA ARG A 171 -3.53 -19.20 0.61
C ARG A 171 -4.67 -18.99 1.62
N ARG A 172 -5.69 -18.17 1.29
CA ARG A 172 -6.85 -17.84 2.16
C ARG A 172 -6.42 -17.34 3.55
N VAL A 173 -5.34 -16.57 3.60
CA VAL A 173 -4.83 -16.02 4.87
C VAL A 173 -5.65 -14.79 5.25
N GLY A 174 -6.22 -14.82 6.45
CA GLY A 174 -6.84 -13.66 7.12
C GLY A 174 -6.07 -13.28 8.38
N ILE A 175 -6.45 -12.18 9.03
CA ILE A 175 -5.79 -11.65 10.25
C ILE A 175 -6.81 -11.20 11.31
N ASP A 176 -7.92 -11.92 11.43
CA ASP A 176 -9.01 -11.60 12.36
C ASP A 176 -8.56 -11.50 13.82
N GLU A 177 -7.50 -12.23 14.19
CA GLU A 177 -6.89 -12.20 15.52
C GLU A 177 -6.23 -10.86 15.89
N LEU A 178 -6.07 -9.93 14.93
CA LEU A 178 -5.52 -8.60 15.18
C LEU A 178 -6.58 -7.55 15.54
N PHE A 179 -7.86 -7.91 15.52
CA PHE A 179 -8.95 -7.00 15.85
C PHE A 179 -9.37 -7.14 17.30
N ARG A 180 -9.48 -6.02 18.03
CA ARG A 180 -10.01 -6.07 19.41
C ARG A 180 -11.50 -6.26 19.40
N ARG A 181 -12.17 -5.67 18.42
CA ARG A 181 -13.63 -5.67 18.28
C ARG A 181 -13.97 -5.87 16.82
N PRO A 182 -14.26 -7.10 16.36
CA PRO A 182 -14.60 -7.38 14.97
C PRO A 182 -15.72 -6.48 14.41
N GLY A 183 -16.73 -6.14 15.23
CA GLY A 183 -17.79 -5.20 14.86
C GLY A 183 -17.33 -3.74 14.64
N GLN A 184 -16.18 -3.33 15.19
CA GLN A 184 -15.59 -2.00 14.97
C GLN A 184 -14.68 -1.95 13.74
N ALA A 185 -14.22 -3.08 13.20
CA ALA A 185 -13.53 -3.14 11.92
C ALA A 185 -14.35 -2.50 10.80
N ALA A 186 -15.69 -2.51 10.94
CA ALA A 186 -16.63 -1.92 10.00
C ALA A 186 -16.80 -0.38 10.12
N ARG A 187 -16.21 0.28 11.12
CA ARG A 187 -16.41 1.72 11.38
C ARG A 187 -15.26 2.55 10.85
N MET A 188 -15.57 3.72 10.30
CA MET A 188 -14.58 4.73 9.91
C MET A 188 -13.69 5.15 11.10
N PRO A 189 -12.41 5.46 10.87
CA PRO A 189 -11.48 5.81 11.93
C PRO A 189 -11.96 7.01 12.74
N GLY A 190 -11.72 6.94 14.05
CA GLY A 190 -11.94 8.05 14.96
C GLY A 190 -11.02 9.25 14.65
N ARG A 191 -11.32 10.40 15.24
CA ARG A 191 -10.46 11.57 15.13
C ARG A 191 -9.13 11.29 15.84
N ALA A 192 -8.01 11.46 15.15
CA ALA A 192 -6.70 11.38 15.80
C ALA A 192 -6.48 12.61 16.72
N PRO A 193 -5.68 12.48 17.80
CA PRO A 193 -5.51 13.57 18.77
C PRO A 193 -5.08 14.91 18.16
N HIS A 194 -4.19 14.88 17.17
CA HIS A 194 -3.64 16.05 16.47
C HIS A 194 -4.58 16.67 15.43
N GLN A 195 -5.70 16.01 15.07
CA GLN A 195 -6.62 16.51 14.04
C GLN A 195 -7.57 17.57 14.60
N SER A 196 -7.77 18.65 13.85
CA SER A 196 -8.78 19.66 14.18
C SER A 196 -10.18 19.03 14.27
N ARG A 197 -10.88 19.33 15.37
CA ARG A 197 -12.26 18.86 15.61
C ARG A 197 -13.21 19.35 14.53
N PHE A 198 -13.08 20.61 14.13
CA PHE A 198 -13.93 21.24 13.12
C PHE A 198 -13.75 20.57 11.77
N TRP A 199 -12.52 20.50 11.27
CA TRP A 199 -12.24 19.88 9.97
C TRP A 199 -12.58 18.40 9.95
N TYR A 200 -12.34 17.67 11.04
CA TYR A 200 -12.77 16.27 11.15
C TYR A 200 -14.29 16.14 10.98
N ALA A 201 -15.09 16.98 11.65
CA ALA A 201 -16.54 16.95 11.50
C ALA A 201 -16.99 17.29 10.07
N VAL A 202 -16.37 18.29 9.44
CA VAL A 202 -16.64 18.67 8.05
C VAL A 202 -16.35 17.50 7.10
N PHE A 203 -15.14 16.93 7.13
CA PHE A 203 -14.77 15.83 6.25
C PHE A 203 -15.58 14.55 6.52
N ARG A 204 -15.97 14.30 7.77
CA ARG A 204 -16.92 13.22 8.09
C ARG A 204 -18.29 13.46 7.48
N GLY A 205 -18.79 14.70 7.49
CA GLY A 205 -20.03 15.07 6.83
C GLY A 205 -19.96 14.86 5.32
N VAL A 206 -18.87 15.30 4.69
CA VAL A 206 -18.60 15.08 3.26
C VAL A 206 -18.55 13.59 2.93
N ASP A 207 -17.83 12.78 3.70
CA ASP A 207 -17.76 11.33 3.49
C ASP A 207 -19.15 10.66 3.57
N VAL A 208 -19.97 11.04 4.56
CA VAL A 208 -21.36 10.54 4.68
C VAL A 208 -22.20 10.95 3.47
N ALA A 209 -22.14 12.21 3.05
CA ALA A 209 -22.87 12.69 1.88
C ALA A 209 -22.43 11.94 0.61
N LEU A 210 -21.12 11.80 0.39
CA LEU A 210 -20.57 11.06 -0.74
C LEU A 210 -21.04 9.60 -0.76
N ARG A 211 -21.13 8.93 0.39
CA ARG A 211 -21.62 7.54 0.44
C ARG A 211 -23.07 7.39 0.04
N VAL A 212 -23.91 8.39 0.33
CA VAL A 212 -25.32 8.40 -0.09
C VAL A 212 -25.43 8.74 -1.57
N LEU A 213 -24.58 9.62 -2.09
CA LEU A 213 -24.61 10.08 -3.47
C LEU A 213 -23.88 9.15 -4.45
N GLU A 214 -22.90 8.37 -4.01
CA GLU A 214 -22.08 7.51 -4.85
C GLU A 214 -22.91 6.50 -5.66
N PRO A 215 -23.93 5.81 -5.10
CA PRO A 215 -24.81 4.94 -5.88
C PRO A 215 -25.64 5.66 -6.96
N LEU A 216 -25.82 6.98 -6.82
CA LEU A 216 -26.60 7.81 -7.76
C LEU A 216 -25.75 8.34 -8.92
N SER A 217 -24.43 8.16 -8.88
CA SER A 217 -23.53 8.64 -9.94
C SER A 217 -23.87 7.96 -11.28
N PRO A 218 -24.11 8.72 -12.36
CA PRO A 218 -24.40 8.14 -13.67
C PRO A 218 -23.26 7.24 -14.14
N ARG A 219 -23.59 5.99 -14.53
CA ARG A 219 -22.60 5.01 -15.02
C ARG A 219 -21.66 5.56 -16.12
N PRO A 220 -22.13 6.33 -17.12
CA PRO A 220 -21.24 6.90 -18.14
C PRO A 220 -20.22 7.90 -17.57
N MET A 221 -20.61 8.68 -16.56
CA MET A 221 -19.72 9.63 -15.88
C MET A 221 -18.62 8.88 -15.13
N ARG A 222 -19.00 7.82 -14.41
CA ARG A 222 -18.05 6.95 -13.71
C ARG A 222 -17.07 6.28 -14.67
N GLN A 223 -17.55 5.71 -15.77
CA GLN A 223 -16.69 5.09 -16.79
C GLN A 223 -15.72 6.11 -17.39
N ARG A 224 -16.21 7.32 -17.71
CA ARG A 224 -15.35 8.41 -18.20
C ARG A 224 -14.29 8.82 -17.18
N ALA A 225 -14.64 8.87 -15.90
CA ALA A 225 -13.71 9.19 -14.82
C ALA A 225 -12.64 8.09 -14.66
N ILE A 226 -13.02 6.81 -14.73
CA ILE A 226 -12.10 5.66 -14.72
C ILE A 226 -11.16 5.72 -15.92
N ALA A 227 -11.67 5.95 -17.14
CA ALA A 227 -10.85 6.08 -18.34
C ALA A 227 -9.86 7.24 -18.22
N ARG A 228 -10.25 8.36 -17.58
CA ARG A 228 -9.35 9.49 -17.34
C ARG A 228 -8.26 9.14 -16.30
N ALA A 229 -8.58 8.35 -15.28
CA ALA A 229 -7.60 7.86 -14.31
C ALA A 229 -6.61 6.89 -14.96
N GLU A 230 -7.09 5.95 -15.76
CA GLU A 230 -6.25 5.02 -16.51
C GLU A 230 -5.31 5.77 -17.46
N GLN A 231 -5.85 6.70 -18.26
CA GLN A 231 -5.06 7.55 -19.14
C GLN A 231 -4.00 8.34 -18.36
N PHE A 232 -4.36 8.92 -17.21
CA PHE A 232 -3.41 9.65 -16.37
C PHE A 232 -2.22 8.78 -15.97
N VAL A 233 -2.46 7.53 -15.57
CA VAL A 233 -1.42 6.57 -15.19
C VAL A 233 -0.57 6.20 -16.41
N ARG A 234 -1.19 5.80 -17.52
CA ARG A 234 -0.48 5.40 -18.76
C ARG A 234 0.45 6.48 -19.28
N GLU A 235 0.00 7.74 -19.31
CA GLU A 235 0.81 8.90 -19.73
C GLU A 235 2.05 9.15 -18.86
N ARG A 236 2.08 8.60 -17.63
CA ARG A 236 3.10 8.91 -16.60
C ARG A 236 3.92 7.69 -16.21
N LEU A 237 3.73 6.57 -16.90
CA LEU A 237 4.65 5.45 -16.84
C LEU A 237 5.94 5.85 -17.59
N ASN A 238 7.09 5.77 -16.94
CA ASN A 238 8.34 6.40 -17.37
C ASN A 238 9.36 5.42 -17.99
N GLY A 239 8.91 4.33 -18.58
CA GLY A 239 9.74 3.17 -18.93
C GLY A 239 10.05 2.33 -17.70
N ASP A 240 11.22 2.51 -17.11
CA ASP A 240 11.77 1.49 -16.22
C ASP A 240 11.34 1.60 -14.75
N ASP A 241 11.05 2.80 -14.26
CA ASP A 241 10.83 3.05 -12.82
C ASP A 241 9.35 3.24 -12.46
N GLY A 242 8.42 2.88 -13.35
CA GLY A 242 6.98 2.92 -13.11
C GLY A 242 6.39 4.30 -12.77
N LEU A 243 5.17 4.29 -12.23
CA LEU A 243 4.41 5.51 -11.97
C LEU A 243 5.05 6.34 -10.84
N GLY A 244 5.58 7.52 -11.18
CA GLY A 244 6.11 8.48 -10.21
C GLY A 244 7.38 8.02 -9.48
N ALA A 245 8.02 6.92 -9.91
CA ALA A 245 9.23 6.36 -9.33
C ALA A 245 9.14 6.07 -7.82
N ILE A 246 7.94 5.79 -7.30
CA ILE A 246 7.72 5.45 -5.88
C ILE A 246 6.82 4.22 -5.72
N PHE A 247 7.20 3.32 -4.82
CA PHE A 247 6.52 2.06 -4.58
C PHE A 247 4.99 2.18 -4.41
N PRO A 248 4.45 3.09 -3.56
CA PRO A 248 3.00 3.14 -3.33
C PRO A 248 2.18 3.52 -4.57
N ALA A 249 2.77 4.28 -5.50
CA ALA A 249 2.10 4.61 -6.75
C ALA A 249 2.14 3.42 -7.72
N MET A 250 3.28 2.72 -7.80
CA MET A 250 3.43 1.53 -8.64
C MET A 250 2.51 0.39 -8.22
N VAL A 251 2.48 0.04 -6.92
CA VAL A 251 1.63 -1.05 -6.40
C VAL A 251 0.15 -0.78 -6.69
N ASN A 252 -0.31 0.46 -6.50
CA ASN A 252 -1.69 0.84 -6.81
C ASN A 252 -1.97 0.81 -8.32
N ALA A 253 -1.01 1.22 -9.16
CA ALA A 253 -1.16 1.16 -10.61
C ALA A 253 -1.29 -0.28 -11.11
N VAL A 254 -0.46 -1.21 -10.60
CA VAL A 254 -0.56 -2.63 -10.92
C VAL A 254 -1.92 -3.20 -10.52
N MET A 255 -2.37 -2.95 -9.29
CA MET A 255 -3.70 -3.39 -8.84
C MET A 255 -4.83 -2.75 -9.65
N MET A 256 -4.68 -1.49 -10.08
CA MET A 256 -5.66 -0.81 -10.93
C MET A 256 -5.76 -1.49 -12.29
N PHE A 257 -4.64 -1.77 -12.96
CA PHE A 257 -4.64 -2.47 -14.25
C PHE A 257 -5.28 -3.87 -14.13
N ASP A 258 -4.93 -4.63 -13.09
CA ASP A 258 -5.57 -5.93 -12.81
C ASP A 258 -7.09 -5.79 -12.60
N ALA A 259 -7.53 -4.80 -11.81
CA ALA A 259 -8.95 -4.55 -11.55
C ALA A 259 -9.74 -4.08 -12.80
N LEU A 260 -9.06 -3.44 -13.76
CA LEU A 260 -9.63 -3.04 -15.05
C LEU A 260 -9.63 -4.19 -16.08
N GLY A 261 -9.04 -5.34 -15.75
CA GLY A 261 -8.94 -6.48 -16.66
C GLY A 261 -7.90 -6.27 -17.78
N VAL A 262 -6.94 -5.37 -17.57
CA VAL A 262 -5.84 -5.15 -18.51
C VAL A 262 -4.93 -6.38 -18.50
N PRO A 263 -4.62 -6.99 -19.67
CA PRO A 263 -3.75 -8.16 -19.75
C PRO A 263 -2.36 -7.88 -19.15
N ARG A 264 -1.77 -8.87 -18.47
CA ARG A 264 -0.47 -8.73 -17.80
C ARG A 264 0.70 -8.47 -18.75
N ASP A 265 0.57 -8.95 -19.98
CA ASP A 265 1.51 -8.78 -21.08
C ASP A 265 1.32 -7.47 -21.85
N GLU A 266 0.25 -6.72 -21.58
CA GLU A 266 0.07 -5.38 -22.13
C GLU A 266 1.19 -4.46 -21.63
N PRO A 267 1.82 -3.66 -22.50
CA PRO A 267 3.05 -2.93 -22.15
C PRO A 267 2.94 -2.11 -20.86
N ALA A 268 1.84 -1.40 -20.64
CA ALA A 268 1.70 -0.57 -19.43
C ALA A 268 1.60 -1.40 -18.13
N ALA A 269 0.87 -2.52 -18.17
CA ALA A 269 0.72 -3.40 -17.01
C ALA A 269 2.02 -4.17 -16.72
N ALA A 270 2.66 -4.72 -17.75
CA ALA A 270 3.94 -5.42 -17.65
C ALA A 270 5.02 -4.49 -17.07
N GLN A 271 5.10 -3.27 -17.60
CA GLN A 271 6.04 -2.25 -17.16
C GLN A 271 5.82 -1.86 -15.69
N ALA A 272 4.57 -1.60 -15.28
CA ALA A 272 4.26 -1.25 -13.89
C ALA A 272 4.63 -2.37 -12.91
N ARG A 273 4.43 -3.64 -13.31
CA ARG A 273 4.79 -4.81 -12.50
C ARG A 273 6.30 -5.03 -12.42
N ALA A 274 7.01 -4.88 -13.54
CA ALA A 274 8.46 -5.02 -13.60
C ALA A 274 9.20 -3.93 -12.79
N ALA A 275 8.67 -2.70 -12.77
CA ALA A 275 9.24 -1.61 -11.98
C ALA A 275 9.30 -1.94 -10.47
N LEU A 276 8.36 -2.71 -9.95
CA LEU A 276 8.36 -3.15 -8.54
C LEU A 276 9.48 -4.15 -8.24
N ASP A 277 9.77 -5.08 -9.16
CA ASP A 277 10.83 -6.08 -8.96
C ASP A 277 12.21 -5.43 -8.96
N ARG A 278 12.39 -4.33 -9.71
CA ARG A 278 13.63 -3.56 -9.69
C ARG A 278 13.93 -2.94 -8.32
N LEU A 279 12.89 -2.68 -7.51
CA LEU A 279 13.05 -2.14 -6.16
C LEU A 279 13.52 -3.18 -5.14
N LEU A 280 13.54 -4.48 -5.51
CA LEU A 280 14.05 -5.53 -4.62
C LEU A 280 15.56 -5.43 -4.48
N VAL A 281 15.99 -5.62 -3.23
CA VAL A 281 17.39 -5.77 -2.84
C VAL A 281 17.52 -7.10 -2.15
N GLU A 282 18.50 -7.89 -2.56
CA GLU A 282 18.80 -9.20 -2.01
C GLU A 282 20.23 -9.21 -1.47
N HIS A 283 20.37 -9.51 -0.18
CA HIS A 283 21.63 -9.54 0.54
C HIS A 283 22.01 -10.97 0.91
N GLY A 284 23.16 -11.43 0.44
CA GLY A 284 23.69 -12.78 0.75
C GLY A 284 23.00 -13.91 -0.01
N ASP A 285 23.49 -15.13 0.19
CA ASP A 285 22.98 -16.35 -0.46
C ASP A 285 21.68 -16.86 0.22
N GLU A 286 21.40 -18.17 0.19
CA GLU A 286 20.15 -18.78 0.68
C GLU A 286 19.75 -18.43 2.14
N GLY A 287 20.71 -18.03 2.98
CA GLY A 287 20.50 -17.57 4.37
C GLY A 287 20.32 -16.05 4.54
N GLY A 288 20.38 -15.29 3.45
CA GLY A 288 20.39 -13.83 3.39
C GLY A 288 19.08 -13.14 3.73
N GLU A 289 19.00 -11.84 3.52
CA GLU A 289 17.78 -11.04 3.66
C GLU A 289 17.39 -10.40 2.33
N ALA A 290 16.11 -10.09 2.17
CA ALA A 290 15.65 -9.33 1.02
C ALA A 290 14.64 -8.29 1.48
N TYR A 291 14.61 -7.15 0.81
CA TYR A 291 13.63 -6.11 1.07
C TYR A 291 13.37 -5.29 -0.20
N CYS A 292 12.24 -4.58 -0.21
CA CYS A 292 11.85 -3.71 -1.31
C CYS A 292 12.09 -2.25 -0.91
N GLN A 293 12.76 -1.49 -1.76
CA GLN A 293 13.05 -0.06 -1.59
C GLN A 293 11.81 0.81 -1.91
N PRO A 294 11.67 2.00 -1.31
CA PRO A 294 10.60 2.93 -1.67
C PRO A 294 10.78 3.57 -3.05
N CYS A 295 12.02 3.85 -3.43
CA CYS A 295 12.44 4.48 -4.68
C CYS A 295 13.98 4.41 -4.79
N PHE A 296 14.54 4.93 -5.88
CA PHE A 296 15.98 5.09 -6.07
C PHE A 296 16.42 6.55 -5.88
N SER A 297 17.70 6.76 -5.55
CA SER A 297 18.31 8.09 -5.34
C SER A 297 19.54 8.42 -6.22
N PRO A 298 19.73 7.87 -7.44
CA PRO A 298 21.00 7.98 -8.17
C PRO A 298 21.42 9.43 -8.48
N VAL A 299 20.47 10.30 -8.83
CA VAL A 299 20.74 11.72 -9.12
C VAL A 299 21.04 12.51 -7.84
N TRP A 300 20.49 12.09 -6.70
CA TRP A 300 20.71 12.75 -5.42
C TRP A 300 22.02 12.32 -4.76
N ASP A 301 22.39 11.06 -4.93
CA ASP A 301 23.61 10.47 -4.36
C ASP A 301 24.88 10.88 -5.14
N THR A 302 24.74 11.25 -6.41
CA THR A 302 25.81 11.71 -7.31
C THR A 302 26.08 13.20 -7.15
#